data_AF-A0A319CZ16-F1
#
_entry.id   AF-A0A319CZ16-F1
#
_cell.length_a   1.000
_cell.length_b   1.000
_cell.length_c   1.000
_cell.angle_alpha   90.00
_cell.angle_beta   90.00
_cell.angle_gamma   90.00
#
_symmetry.space_group_name_H-M   'P 1'
#
loop_
_entity.id
_entity.type
_entity.pdbx_description
1 polymer ?
#
loop_
_entity_poly.entity_id
_entity_poly.type
_entity_poly.pdbx_seq_one_letter_code
_entity_poly.pdbx_strand_id
1 'polypeptide(L)'
;MAHATSRTFIKYYYPRRYTGLQEIMCGLNPDEEFSKAVTRMSRWINRRRPRYLSDADQESVEKDPELQSAICWQVDLETQCAGCSYNLALQAMLEDQKRHVHNLRRRLQDKQRKETHRNFSRKQAVIDIERQLTGRAVSNEPAREVLYKEFEMSSEQILLVETFFT
;
A
#
# COMPACT_ATOMS: atom_id res chain seq x y z
N MET A 1 22.80 30.40 -13.57
CA MET A 1 24.07 29.66 -13.32
C MET A 1 24.95 29.79 -14.55
N ALA A 2 26.17 30.33 -14.41
CA ALA A 2 27.07 30.58 -15.53
C ALA A 2 27.95 29.35 -15.78
N HIS A 3 27.46 28.42 -16.58
CA HIS A 3 28.28 27.29 -17.05
C HIS A 3 28.78 27.56 -18.46
N ALA A 4 30.07 27.31 -18.70
CA ALA A 4 30.71 27.53 -20.00
C ALA A 4 30.12 26.65 -21.12
N THR A 5 29.49 25.53 -20.77
CA THR A 5 28.83 24.63 -21.73
C THR A 5 27.57 23.99 -21.15
N SER A 6 26.51 23.89 -21.96
CA SER A 6 25.26 23.19 -21.63
C SER A 6 25.48 21.72 -21.23
N ARG A 7 26.57 21.10 -21.70
CA ARG A 7 26.99 19.75 -21.30
C ARG A 7 27.21 19.60 -19.79
N THR A 8 27.80 20.60 -19.14
CA THR A 8 28.00 20.54 -17.68
C THR A 8 26.69 20.67 -16.92
N PHE A 9 25.74 21.47 -17.43
CA PHE A 9 24.38 21.51 -16.93
C PHE A 9 23.69 20.15 -17.10
N ILE A 10 23.75 19.55 -18.29
CA ILE A 10 23.12 18.25 -18.53
C ILE A 10 23.74 17.13 -17.68
N LYS A 11 25.05 17.15 -17.47
CA LYS A 11 25.76 16.09 -16.73
C LYS A 11 25.50 16.13 -15.21
N TYR A 12 25.45 17.32 -14.63
CA TYR A 12 25.42 17.47 -13.17
C TYR A 12 24.10 18.03 -12.63
N TYR A 13 23.31 18.69 -13.48
CA TYR A 13 22.09 19.39 -13.10
C TYR A 13 20.85 18.96 -13.89
N TYR A 14 20.97 18.08 -14.90
CA TYR A 14 19.77 17.49 -15.52
C TYR A 14 19.05 16.69 -14.45
N PRO A 15 17.83 17.10 -14.05
CA PRO A 15 17.07 16.35 -13.08
C PRO A 15 16.87 14.95 -13.65
N ARG A 16 17.00 13.92 -12.79
CA ARG A 16 16.54 12.56 -13.13
C ARG A 16 15.20 12.68 -13.84
N ARG A 17 15.01 11.95 -14.95
CA ARG A 17 13.75 11.92 -15.71
C ARG A 17 12.61 11.75 -14.72
N TYR A 18 11.91 12.84 -14.43
CA TYR A 18 10.78 12.85 -13.53
C TYR A 18 9.53 12.67 -14.39
N THR A 19 8.70 11.71 -14.01
CA THR A 19 7.43 11.48 -14.68
C THR A 19 6.54 12.70 -14.51
N GLY A 20 6.01 13.25 -15.60
CA GLY A 20 5.24 14.49 -15.54
C GLY A 20 6.08 15.77 -15.76
N LEU A 21 7.41 15.69 -15.93
CA LEU A 21 8.24 16.88 -16.11
C LEU A 21 7.90 17.63 -17.39
N GLN A 22 7.59 16.91 -18.48
CA GLN A 22 7.19 17.52 -19.74
C GLN A 22 5.87 18.26 -19.59
N GLU A 23 4.92 17.68 -18.88
CA GLU A 23 3.62 18.25 -18.61
C GLU A 23 3.75 19.52 -17.76
N ILE A 24 4.59 19.48 -16.72
CA ILE A 24 4.93 20.66 -15.90
C ILE A 24 5.61 21.75 -16.75
N MET A 25 6.62 21.39 -17.55
CA MET A 25 7.38 22.35 -18.36
C MET A 25 6.57 22.95 -19.50
N CYS A 26 5.64 22.18 -20.08
CA CYS A 26 4.82 22.61 -21.20
C CYS A 26 3.44 23.12 -20.79
N GLY A 27 3.12 23.18 -19.48
CA GLY A 27 1.81 23.58 -18.98
C GLY A 27 0.68 22.66 -19.41
N LEU A 28 0.97 21.38 -19.67
CA LEU A 28 -0.03 20.37 -20.02
C LEU A 28 -0.58 19.75 -18.74
N ASN A 29 -1.80 19.19 -18.84
CA ASN A 29 -2.36 18.41 -17.76
C ASN A 29 -1.59 17.09 -17.60
N PRO A 30 -1.20 16.71 -16.38
CA PRO A 30 -0.55 15.42 -16.14
C PRO A 30 -1.51 14.28 -16.47
N ASP A 31 -0.98 13.19 -17.03
CA ASP A 31 -1.75 11.97 -17.20
C ASP A 31 -1.95 11.27 -15.85
N GLU A 32 -3.10 11.55 -15.22
CA GLU A 32 -3.45 10.97 -13.93
C GLU A 32 -3.62 9.45 -14.00
N GLU A 33 -4.18 8.92 -15.08
CA GLU A 33 -4.44 7.50 -15.20
C GLU A 33 -3.15 6.72 -15.38
N PHE A 34 -2.22 7.26 -16.18
CA PHE A 34 -0.86 6.75 -16.26
C PHE A 34 -0.16 6.80 -14.91
N SER A 35 -0.23 7.93 -14.21
CA SER A 35 0.38 8.09 -12.87
C SER A 35 -0.20 7.09 -11.86
N LYS A 36 -1.51 6.87 -11.87
CA LYS A 36 -2.20 5.87 -11.03
C LYS A 36 -1.76 4.45 -11.41
N ALA A 37 -1.62 4.13 -12.69
CA ALA A 37 -1.16 2.83 -13.17
C ALA A 37 0.28 2.54 -12.73
N VAL A 38 1.21 3.47 -12.95
CA VAL A 38 2.61 3.38 -12.50
C VAL A 38 2.69 3.20 -10.99
N THR A 39 1.90 3.97 -10.23
CA THR A 39 1.86 3.84 -8.76
C THR A 39 1.37 2.46 -8.32
N ARG A 40 0.34 1.90 -8.96
CA ARG A 40 -0.16 0.55 -8.66
C ARG A 40 0.89 -0.51 -8.98
N MET A 41 1.53 -0.42 -10.14
CA MET A 41 2.61 -1.33 -10.55
C MET A 41 3.79 -1.29 -9.57
N SER A 42 4.30 -0.10 -9.25
CA SER A 42 5.41 0.08 -8.31
C SER A 42 5.11 -0.56 -6.94
N ARG A 43 3.90 -0.32 -6.41
CA ARG A 43 3.45 -0.91 -5.13
C ARG A 43 3.38 -2.44 -5.16
N TRP A 44 3.02 -3.02 -6.30
CA TRP A 44 2.90 -4.46 -6.46
C TRP A 44 4.26 -5.13 -6.60
N ILE A 45 5.14 -4.56 -7.43
CA ILE A 45 6.50 -5.06 -7.70
C ILE A 45 7.37 -4.99 -6.43
N ASN A 46 7.15 -3.98 -5.58
CA ASN A 46 7.90 -3.84 -4.34
C ASN A 46 7.55 -4.92 -3.31
N ARG A 47 8.31 -6.02 -3.32
CA ARG A 47 8.16 -7.14 -2.37
C ARG A 47 8.45 -6.77 -0.91
N ARG A 48 9.11 -5.64 -0.62
CA ARG A 48 9.35 -5.17 0.76
C ARG A 48 8.08 -4.62 1.40
N ARG A 49 7.10 -4.20 0.58
CA ARG A 49 5.86 -3.58 1.05
C ARG A 49 4.99 -4.65 1.73
N PRO A 50 4.60 -4.46 3.01
CA PRO A 50 3.68 -5.37 3.68
C PRO A 50 2.38 -5.53 2.88
N ARG A 51 1.94 -6.76 2.67
CA ARG A 51 0.67 -7.08 1.97
C ARG A 51 -0.41 -7.57 2.95
N TYR A 52 0.03 -8.27 3.98
CA TYR A 52 -0.82 -8.83 5.02
C TYR A 52 -0.50 -8.17 6.35
N LEU A 53 -1.44 -8.25 7.29
CA LEU A 53 -1.19 -7.88 8.67
C LEU A 53 -0.23 -8.90 9.28
N SER A 54 0.66 -8.44 10.16
CA SER A 54 1.40 -9.37 11.01
C SER A 54 0.45 -10.01 12.04
N ASP A 55 0.83 -11.17 12.58
CA ASP A 55 0.04 -11.83 13.64
C ASP A 55 -0.18 -10.89 14.83
N ALA A 56 0.85 -10.10 15.20
CA ALA A 56 0.75 -9.10 16.25
C ALA A 56 -0.25 -7.97 15.92
N ASP A 57 -0.26 -7.48 14.68
CA ASP A 57 -1.25 -6.50 14.24
C ASP A 57 -2.67 -7.09 14.23
N GLN A 58 -2.81 -8.35 13.84
CA GLN A 58 -4.08 -9.05 13.83
C GLN A 58 -4.61 -9.25 15.26
N GLU A 59 -3.76 -9.68 16.19
CA GLU A 59 -4.09 -9.75 17.61
C GLU A 59 -4.49 -8.39 18.17
N SER A 60 -3.81 -7.32 17.78
CA SER A 60 -4.17 -5.97 18.20
C SER A 60 -5.57 -5.57 17.73
N VAL A 61 -5.99 -6.00 16.54
CA VAL A 61 -7.34 -5.76 16.03
C VAL A 61 -8.36 -6.59 16.81
N GLU A 62 -8.08 -7.85 17.11
CA GLU A 62 -9.01 -8.68 17.89
C GLU A 62 -9.16 -8.17 19.33
N LYS A 63 -8.14 -7.56 19.93
CA LYS A 63 -8.21 -6.95 21.28
C LYS A 63 -8.94 -5.60 21.31
N ASP A 64 -9.44 -5.10 20.18
CA ASP A 64 -10.13 -3.81 20.12
C ASP A 64 -11.42 -3.85 20.97
N PRO A 65 -11.65 -2.85 21.85
CA PRO A 65 -12.77 -2.86 22.78
C PRO A 65 -14.14 -2.78 22.09
N GLU A 66 -14.24 -2.12 20.94
CA GLU A 66 -15.49 -2.03 20.17
C GLU A 66 -15.83 -3.41 19.61
N LEU A 67 -14.84 -4.12 19.05
CA LEU A 67 -15.00 -5.47 18.53
C LEU A 67 -15.33 -6.48 19.62
N GLN A 68 -14.62 -6.43 20.75
CA GLN A 68 -14.88 -7.32 21.90
C GLN A 68 -16.29 -7.13 22.45
N SER A 69 -16.75 -5.87 22.58
CA SER A 69 -18.12 -5.58 23.03
C SER A 69 -19.17 -6.16 22.07
N ALA A 70 -18.95 -6.05 20.76
CA ALA A 70 -19.84 -6.61 19.75
C ALA A 70 -19.86 -8.15 19.78
N ILE A 71 -18.71 -8.79 20.02
CA ILE A 71 -18.60 -10.24 20.20
C ILE A 71 -19.31 -10.70 21.47
N CYS A 72 -19.11 -10.02 22.60
CA CYS A 72 -19.83 -10.32 23.84
C CYS A 72 -21.35 -10.28 23.63
N TRP A 73 -21.85 -9.23 22.98
CA TRP A 73 -23.28 -9.14 22.68
C TRP A 73 -23.77 -10.26 21.75
N GLN A 74 -22.96 -10.69 20.78
CA GLN A 74 -23.28 -11.85 19.95
C GLN A 74 -23.44 -13.13 20.78
N VAL A 75 -22.52 -13.38 21.72
CA VAL A 75 -22.57 -14.56 22.61
C VAL A 75 -23.82 -14.54 23.49
N ASP A 76 -24.20 -13.37 24.00
CA ASP A 76 -25.41 -13.20 24.79
C ASP A 76 -26.68 -13.49 23.97
N LEU A 77 -26.71 -13.06 22.71
CA LEU A 77 -27.81 -13.37 21.78
C LEU A 77 -27.86 -14.86 21.42
N GLU A 78 -26.71 -15.49 21.19
CA GLU A 78 -26.61 -16.94 20.93
C GLU A 78 -27.16 -17.75 22.11
N THR A 79 -26.84 -17.34 23.34
CA THR A 79 -27.35 -17.96 24.57
C THR A 79 -28.87 -17.83 24.68
N GLN A 80 -29.43 -16.66 24.35
CA GLN A 80 -30.88 -16.44 24.34
C GLN A 80 -31.57 -17.26 23.24
N CYS A 81 -30.96 -17.39 22.06
CA CYS A 81 -31.47 -18.19 20.96
C CYS A 81 -31.51 -19.68 21.29
N ALA A 82 -30.49 -20.20 21.98
CA ALA A 82 -30.46 -21.60 22.41
C ALA A 82 -31.62 -21.95 23.36
N GLY A 83 -32.06 -21.00 24.19
CA GLY A 83 -33.21 -21.18 25.09
C GLY A 83 -34.59 -21.00 24.43
N CYS A 84 -34.66 -20.41 23.24
CA CYS A 84 -35.90 -20.01 22.57
C CYS A 84 -35.88 -20.41 21.08
N SER A 85 -35.94 -21.71 20.81
CA SER A 85 -35.80 -22.32 19.47
C SER A 85 -36.77 -21.84 18.38
N TYR A 86 -37.82 -21.08 18.70
CA TYR A 86 -38.90 -20.72 17.76
C TYR A 86 -39.09 -19.21 17.52
N ASN A 87 -38.21 -18.35 18.03
CA ASN A 87 -38.34 -16.90 17.86
C ASN A 87 -37.61 -16.40 16.60
N LEU A 88 -38.36 -16.20 15.52
CA LEU A 88 -37.83 -15.75 14.22
C LEU A 88 -37.19 -14.34 14.30
N ALA A 89 -37.73 -13.45 15.14
CA ALA A 89 -37.18 -12.10 15.31
C ALA A 89 -35.81 -12.14 16.01
N LEU A 90 -35.66 -13.01 17.01
CA LEU A 90 -34.41 -13.22 17.72
C LEU A 90 -33.33 -13.80 16.80
N GLN A 91 -33.70 -14.74 15.92
CA GLN A 91 -32.79 -15.28 14.90
C GLN A 91 -32.35 -14.20 13.91
N ALA A 92 -33.26 -13.34 13.44
CA ALA A 92 -32.92 -12.23 12.56
C ALA A 92 -31.94 -11.25 13.21
N MET A 93 -32.16 -10.89 14.48
CA MET A 93 -31.25 -10.02 15.23
C MET A 93 -29.86 -10.64 15.40
N LEU A 94 -29.77 -11.94 15.62
CA LEU A 94 -28.52 -12.66 15.73
C LEU A 94 -27.73 -12.67 14.40
N GLU A 95 -28.42 -12.87 13.28
CA GLU A 95 -27.79 -12.79 11.95
C GLU A 95 -27.30 -11.37 11.62
N ASP A 96 -28.10 -10.34 11.95
CA ASP A 96 -27.68 -8.95 11.83
C ASP A 96 -26.45 -8.64 12.71
N GLN A 97 -26.42 -9.17 13.93
CA GLN A 97 -25.30 -8.98 14.83
C GLN A 97 -24.02 -9.69 14.34
N LYS A 98 -24.13 -10.92 13.82
CA LYS A 98 -22.99 -11.61 13.16
C LYS A 98 -22.44 -10.78 12.00
N ARG A 99 -23.33 -10.21 11.18
CA ARG A 99 -22.95 -9.33 10.08
C ARG A 99 -22.27 -8.06 10.58
N HIS A 100 -22.77 -7.47 11.67
CA HIS A 100 -22.18 -6.31 12.31
C HIS A 100 -20.75 -6.61 12.80
N VAL A 101 -20.55 -7.68 13.56
CA VAL A 101 -19.23 -8.12 14.05
C VAL A 101 -18.25 -8.34 12.89
N HIS A 102 -18.69 -9.03 11.84
CA HIS A 102 -17.86 -9.27 10.65
C HIS A 102 -17.43 -7.99 9.95
N ASN A 103 -18.38 -7.06 9.74
CA ASN A 103 -18.10 -5.77 9.10
C ASN A 103 -17.17 -4.91 9.95
N LEU A 104 -17.39 -4.88 11.27
CA LEU A 104 -16.56 -4.15 12.22
C LEU A 104 -15.12 -4.69 12.21
N ARG A 105 -14.95 -6.01 12.30
CA ARG A 105 -13.65 -6.67 12.19
C ARG A 105 -12.95 -6.29 10.88
N ARG A 106 -13.63 -6.38 9.73
CA ARG A 106 -13.04 -5.98 8.43
C ARG A 106 -12.61 -4.52 8.43
N ARG A 107 -13.44 -3.61 8.95
CA ARG A 107 -13.15 -2.17 9.01
C ARG A 107 -11.90 -1.90 9.86
N LEU A 108 -11.77 -2.55 11.01
CA LEU A 108 -10.60 -2.41 11.88
C LEU A 108 -9.34 -2.98 11.22
N GLN A 109 -9.43 -4.15 10.59
CA GLN A 109 -8.31 -4.71 9.82
C GLN A 109 -7.88 -3.78 8.68
N ASP A 110 -8.82 -3.20 7.93
CA ASP A 110 -8.50 -2.27 6.84
C ASP A 110 -7.87 -0.98 7.36
N LYS A 111 -8.32 -0.48 8.52
CA LYS A 111 -7.71 0.66 9.21
C LYS A 111 -6.27 0.34 9.61
N GLN A 112 -6.03 -0.82 10.23
CA GLN A 112 -4.70 -1.27 10.61
C GLN A 112 -3.80 -1.43 9.37
N ARG A 113 -4.27 -2.06 8.30
CA ARG A 113 -3.50 -2.21 7.04
C ARG A 113 -3.11 -0.87 6.46
N LYS A 114 -4.03 0.11 6.45
CA LYS A 114 -3.72 1.48 5.98
C LYS A 114 -2.63 2.12 6.83
N GLU A 115 -2.67 1.94 8.15
CA GLU A 115 -1.67 2.48 9.06
C GLU A 115 -0.31 1.81 8.88
N THR A 116 -0.26 0.47 8.81
CA THR A 116 0.97 -0.29 8.52
C THR A 116 1.58 0.15 7.18
N HIS A 117 0.76 0.32 6.14
CA HIS A 117 1.25 0.81 4.85
C HIS A 117 1.81 2.24 4.92
N ARG A 118 1.13 3.15 5.64
CA ARG A 118 1.61 4.55 5.80
C ARG A 118 2.93 4.59 6.55
N ASN A 119 3.03 3.83 7.65
CA ASN A 119 4.25 3.74 8.44
C ASN A 119 5.41 3.11 7.67
N PHE A 120 5.13 2.07 6.89
CA PHE A 120 6.11 1.49 5.98
C PHE A 120 6.61 2.52 4.96
N SER A 121 5.70 3.20 4.24
CA SER A 121 6.09 4.20 3.25
C SER A 121 6.95 5.32 3.85
N ARG A 122 6.60 5.80 5.04
CA ARG A 122 7.37 6.84 5.74
C ARG A 122 8.76 6.34 6.17
N LYS A 123 8.85 5.18 6.81
CA LYS A 123 10.13 4.60 7.28
C LYS A 123 11.04 4.23 6.11
N GLN A 124 10.48 3.62 5.08
CA GLN A 124 11.22 3.20 3.90
C GLN A 124 11.78 4.40 3.14
N ALA A 125 11.02 5.50 3.03
CA ALA A 125 11.50 6.74 2.42
C ALA A 125 12.76 7.28 3.14
N VAL A 126 12.77 7.29 4.47
CA VAL A 126 13.96 7.72 5.25
C VAL A 126 15.16 6.82 4.96
N ILE A 127 14.97 5.50 4.99
CA ILE A 127 16.03 4.52 4.70
C ILE A 127 16.58 4.71 3.29
N ASP A 128 15.71 4.95 2.31
CA ASP A 128 16.12 5.12 0.91
C ASP A 128 16.88 6.44 0.71
N ILE A 129 16.49 7.52 1.39
CA ILE A 129 17.24 8.79 1.41
C ILE A 129 18.63 8.60 2.03
N GLU A 130 18.72 7.95 3.20
CA GLU A 130 20.00 7.70 3.87
C GLU A 130 20.96 6.85 2.99
N ARG A 131 20.43 5.86 2.28
CA ARG A 131 21.19 5.06 1.32
C ARG A 131 21.73 5.90 0.17
N GLN A 132 20.90 6.78 -0.39
CA GLN A 132 21.32 7.70 -1.45
C GLN A 132 22.44 8.63 -0.98
N LEU A 133 22.32 9.20 0.23
CA LEU A 133 23.32 10.09 0.81
C LEU A 133 24.65 9.39 1.10
N THR A 134 24.60 8.11 1.48
CA THR A 134 25.79 7.28 1.72
C THR A 134 26.43 6.73 0.43
N GLY A 135 25.93 7.12 -0.75
CA GLY A 135 26.43 6.68 -2.04
C GLY A 135 26.10 5.21 -2.35
N ARG A 136 25.28 4.56 -1.53
CA ARG A 136 24.81 3.20 -1.78
C ARG A 136 23.63 3.27 -2.74
N ALA A 137 23.79 2.67 -3.92
CA ALA A 137 22.68 2.58 -4.87
C ALA A 137 21.46 1.93 -4.19
N VAL A 138 20.29 2.56 -4.34
CA VAL A 138 19.02 1.95 -3.91
C VAL A 138 18.85 0.68 -4.73
N SER A 139 19.08 -0.50 -4.11
CA SER A 139 18.94 -1.77 -4.82
C SER A 139 17.47 -2.01 -5.15
N ASN A 140 17.16 -1.82 -6.44
CA ASN A 140 15.92 -2.19 -7.11
C ASN A 140 15.99 -3.63 -7.67
N GLU A 141 17.05 -4.39 -7.39
CA GLU A 141 17.20 -5.78 -7.86
C GLU A 141 15.98 -6.67 -7.60
N PRO A 142 15.38 -6.70 -6.39
CA PRO A 142 14.20 -7.52 -6.17
C PRO A 142 12.98 -7.05 -6.98
N ALA A 143 12.92 -5.76 -7.34
CA ALA A 143 11.88 -5.23 -8.22
C ALA A 143 12.14 -5.62 -9.68
N ARG A 144 13.40 -5.52 -10.15
CA ARG A 144 13.81 -5.96 -11.50
C ARG A 144 13.56 -7.45 -11.72
N GLU A 145 13.87 -8.29 -10.73
CA GLU A 145 13.63 -9.73 -10.82
C GLU A 145 12.16 -10.08 -11.06
N VAL A 146 11.23 -9.36 -10.43
CA VAL A 146 9.79 -9.53 -10.68
C VAL A 146 9.45 -9.17 -12.12
N LEU A 147 10.01 -8.08 -12.64
CA LEU A 147 9.79 -7.65 -14.01
C LEU A 147 10.32 -8.65 -15.05
N TYR A 148 11.47 -9.26 -14.77
CA TYR A 148 12.03 -10.32 -15.61
C TYR A 148 11.21 -11.62 -15.53
N LYS A 149 10.89 -12.09 -14.32
CA LYS A 149 10.35 -13.44 -14.10
C LYS A 149 8.83 -13.53 -14.28
N GLU A 150 8.09 -12.49 -13.89
CA GLU A 150 6.61 -12.53 -13.86
C GLU A 150 5.98 -11.87 -15.10
N PHE A 151 6.69 -10.92 -15.73
CA PHE A 151 6.20 -10.22 -16.94
C PHE A 151 7.01 -10.51 -18.20
N GLU A 152 8.07 -11.33 -18.11
CA GLU A 152 8.96 -11.70 -19.24
C GLU A 152 9.50 -10.47 -19.99
N MET A 153 9.66 -9.34 -19.29
CA MET A 153 10.08 -8.10 -19.93
C MET A 153 11.56 -8.15 -20.34
N SER A 154 11.85 -7.58 -21.50
CA SER A 154 13.22 -7.38 -21.96
C SER A 154 13.93 -6.33 -21.08
N SER A 155 15.26 -6.36 -21.08
CA SER A 155 16.06 -5.37 -20.34
C SER A 155 15.76 -3.92 -20.74
N GLU A 156 15.41 -3.68 -22.01
CA GLU A 156 15.04 -2.35 -22.50
C GLU A 156 13.68 -1.89 -21.95
N GLN A 157 12.70 -2.80 -21.90
CA GLN A 157 11.38 -2.53 -21.31
C GLN A 157 11.48 -2.26 -19.82
N ILE A 158 12.34 -3.01 -19.10
CA ILE A 158 12.59 -2.79 -17.68
C ILE A 158 13.23 -1.44 -17.45
N LEU A 159 14.24 -1.06 -18.23
CA LEU A 159 14.86 0.25 -18.13
C LEU A 159 13.84 1.38 -18.31
N LEU A 160 12.93 1.23 -19.29
CA LEU A 160 11.83 2.16 -19.51
C LEU A 160 10.88 2.22 -18.30
N VAL A 161 10.45 1.07 -17.79
CA VAL A 161 9.55 0.96 -16.64
C VAL A 161 10.16 1.59 -15.39
N GLU A 162 11.45 1.38 -15.15
CA GLU A 162 12.18 1.98 -14.03
C GLU A 162 12.27 3.50 -14.13
N THR A 163 12.26 4.06 -15.33
CA THR A 163 12.20 5.53 -15.47
C THR A 163 10.90 6.11 -14.95
N PHE A 164 9.84 5.29 -14.82
CA PHE A 164 8.58 5.71 -14.24
C PHE A 164 8.50 5.55 -12.71
N PHE A 165 9.35 4.71 -12.12
CA PHE A 165 9.39 4.51 -10.67
C PHE A 165 10.33 5.53 -10.03
N THR A 166 9.74 6.61 -9.52
CA THR A 166 10.41 7.66 -8.77
C THR A 166 10.17 7.52 -7.27
#